data_AF-A0A232F8I3-F1
#
_entry.id   AF-A0A232F8I3-F1
#
_cell.length_a   1.000
_cell.length_b   1.000
_cell.length_c   1.000
_cell.angle_alpha   90.00
_cell.angle_beta   90.00
_cell.angle_gamma   90.00
#
_symmetry.space_group_name_H-M   'P 1'
#
loop_
_entity.id
_entity.type
_entity.pdbx_description
1 polymer ?
#
loop_
_entity_poly.entity_id
_entity_poly.type
_entity_poly.pdbx_seq_one_letter_code
_entity_poly.pdbx_strand_id
1 'polypeptide(L)'
;MTFFARFMRSSLTSARRAICSSSYSQQNRLRCEFDKVAKRSEKRCLTTASYSYGDYGFYNNPSRCKASVLLGASFAFLGFFENKEEEKEPAVITTIKRSILLIQKGEFKKAEQMLHIALRQAQSLQNEDGITYVYDVMANLAFEVGEFEKAEKLFRSVMQRILAAGTPQDDLKIVHMSLKMAKILESKGDLLNAENGYQFCMKILQDHIDKGTEDIDIITLWSMNLDWYAHLLLNMARYSEAMNFMQKAYDLCVKLNGELHEQCVVLLNDLGSISFMKGNLDEAIEYLNKAAEIGKQLPDMEDIASIHVNLGNVYLKKGLLDEAKKCCAKGWKLSKDKNNYESLDEAKACLDEVNKLLTK
;
A
#
# COMPACT_ATOMS: atom_id res chain seq x y z
N MET A 1 5.68 43.50 -41.37
CA MET A 1 5.63 42.94 -40.00
C MET A 1 4.44 41.98 -39.81
N THR A 2 4.15 41.15 -40.82
CA THR A 2 3.04 40.17 -40.80
C THR A 2 3.28 39.21 -41.96
N PHE A 3 4.21 38.25 -41.82
CA PHE A 3 4.27 37.08 -42.72
C PHE A 3 5.08 35.88 -42.16
N PHE A 4 5.58 35.92 -40.91
CA PHE A 4 6.36 34.81 -40.31
C PHE A 4 5.60 33.96 -39.28
N ALA A 5 4.31 34.22 -39.04
CA ALA A 5 3.55 33.58 -37.95
C ALA A 5 2.65 32.40 -38.38
N ARG A 6 2.74 31.89 -39.61
CA ARG A 6 1.81 30.85 -40.12
C ARG A 6 2.47 29.54 -40.60
N PHE A 7 3.79 29.39 -40.51
CA PHE A 7 4.49 28.15 -40.90
C PHE A 7 5.01 27.31 -39.72
N MET A 8 4.89 27.78 -38.48
CA MET A 8 5.31 27.07 -37.25
C MET A 8 4.11 26.62 -36.40
N ARG A 9 3.04 26.11 -37.04
CA ARG A 9 1.89 25.50 -36.32
C ARG A 9 1.40 24.16 -36.87
N SER A 10 2.01 23.58 -37.91
CA SER A 10 1.61 22.25 -38.43
C SER A 10 2.66 21.14 -38.32
N SER A 11 3.83 21.39 -37.71
CA SER A 11 4.89 20.38 -37.53
C SER A 11 5.11 19.95 -36.07
N LEU A 12 4.40 20.54 -35.10
CA LEU A 12 4.55 20.21 -33.67
C LEU A 12 3.40 19.34 -33.11
N THR A 13 2.33 19.11 -33.87
CA THR A 13 1.19 18.30 -33.44
C THR A 13 1.27 16.83 -33.87
N SER A 14 2.12 16.46 -34.83
CA SER A 14 2.36 15.04 -35.19
C SER A 14 3.50 14.40 -34.39
N ALA A 15 4.52 15.17 -33.97
CA ALA A 15 5.65 14.65 -33.19
C ALA A 15 5.30 14.33 -31.72
N ARG A 16 4.35 15.05 -31.11
CA ARG A 16 3.89 14.75 -29.73
C ARG A 16 3.02 13.49 -29.62
N ARG A 17 2.34 13.06 -30.69
CA ARG A 17 1.54 11.82 -30.67
C ARG A 17 2.37 10.54 -30.87
N ALA A 18 3.54 10.63 -31.52
CA ALA A 18 4.40 9.47 -31.75
C ALA A 18 5.33 9.13 -30.57
N ILE A 19 5.66 10.11 -29.72
CA ILE A 19 6.53 9.90 -28.56
C ILE A 19 5.74 9.39 -27.34
N CYS A 20 4.46 9.78 -27.20
CA CYS A 20 3.59 9.28 -26.13
C CYS A 20 3.17 7.81 -26.28
N SER A 21 3.14 7.25 -27.50
CA SER A 21 2.74 5.85 -27.71
C SER A 21 3.88 4.83 -27.54
N SER A 22 5.14 5.26 -27.63
CA SER A 22 6.29 4.34 -27.49
C SER A 22 6.77 4.19 -26.04
N SER A 23 6.78 5.27 -25.25
CA SER A 23 7.14 5.27 -23.81
C SER A 23 6.16 4.43 -22.96
N TYR A 24 4.85 4.58 -23.23
CA TYR A 24 3.78 3.83 -22.55
C TYR A 24 3.83 2.32 -22.85
N SER A 25 4.37 1.92 -24.01
CA SER A 25 4.52 0.52 -24.41
C SER A 25 5.78 -0.16 -23.82
N GLN A 26 6.84 0.61 -23.55
CA GLN A 26 8.09 0.09 -22.97
C GLN A 26 8.01 -0.08 -21.45
N GLN A 27 7.34 0.82 -20.73
CA GLN A 27 7.06 0.65 -19.30
C GLN A 27 6.17 -0.56 -19.01
N ASN A 28 5.16 -0.83 -19.84
CA ASN A 28 4.32 -2.02 -19.71
C ASN A 28 5.03 -3.32 -20.12
N ARG A 29 6.00 -3.29 -21.05
CA ARG A 29 6.81 -4.46 -21.39
C ARG A 29 7.78 -4.86 -20.28
N LEU A 30 8.37 -3.89 -19.59
CA LEU A 30 9.22 -4.17 -18.43
C LEU A 30 8.37 -4.74 -17.28
N ARG A 31 7.22 -4.13 -16.97
CA ARG A 31 6.29 -4.63 -15.95
C ARG A 31 5.84 -6.09 -16.20
N CYS A 32 5.57 -6.46 -17.45
CA CYS A 32 5.09 -7.80 -17.83
C CYS A 32 6.20 -8.88 -17.91
N GLU A 33 7.47 -8.50 -18.11
CA GLU A 33 8.63 -9.42 -18.01
C GLU A 33 9.04 -9.68 -16.55
N PHE A 34 8.86 -8.69 -15.65
CA PHE A 34 9.15 -8.84 -14.22
C PHE A 34 8.16 -9.77 -13.48
N ASP A 35 6.89 -9.80 -13.86
CA ASP A 35 5.88 -10.73 -13.30
C ASP A 35 6.19 -12.21 -13.53
N LYS A 36 7.04 -12.54 -14.51
CA LYS A 36 7.47 -13.93 -14.77
C LYS A 36 8.61 -14.38 -13.85
N VAL A 37 9.40 -13.45 -13.32
CA VAL A 37 10.60 -13.75 -12.52
C VAL A 37 10.28 -13.84 -11.01
N ALA A 38 9.25 -13.12 -10.54
CA ALA A 38 8.78 -13.16 -9.15
C ALA A 38 8.20 -14.54 -8.72
N LYS A 39 7.80 -15.38 -9.68
CA LYS A 39 7.11 -16.68 -9.46
C LYS A 39 7.95 -17.80 -8.83
N ARG A 40 9.17 -17.55 -8.33
CA ARG A 40 10.10 -18.63 -7.92
C ARG A 40 10.64 -18.59 -6.48
N SER A 41 10.39 -17.56 -5.66
CA SER A 41 11.19 -17.40 -4.44
C SER A 41 10.47 -17.03 -3.13
N GLU A 42 9.18 -17.33 -2.96
CA GLU A 42 8.50 -17.10 -1.68
C GLU A 42 8.38 -18.38 -0.84
N LYS A 43 9.38 -18.58 0.03
CA LYS A 43 9.26 -19.44 1.22
C LYS A 43 9.92 -18.73 2.40
N ARG A 44 9.10 -18.52 3.44
CA ARG A 44 9.42 -18.15 4.83
C ARG A 44 9.88 -16.71 5.10
N CYS A 45 9.07 -16.00 5.88
CA CYS A 45 9.36 -15.78 7.31
C CYS A 45 8.08 -15.40 8.07
N LEU A 46 7.85 -16.10 9.19
CA LEU A 46 6.84 -15.87 10.21
C LEU A 46 7.49 -15.13 11.38
N THR A 47 6.75 -14.21 12.01
CA THR A 47 6.48 -14.16 13.46
C THR A 47 5.45 -13.07 13.73
N THR A 48 4.32 -13.47 14.33
CA THR A 48 3.18 -12.65 14.73
C THR A 48 3.36 -12.11 16.16
N ALA A 49 2.87 -10.90 16.41
CA ALA A 49 2.51 -10.44 17.75
C ALA A 49 0.98 -10.38 17.82
N SER A 50 0.39 -11.34 18.52
CA SER A 50 -1.06 -11.46 18.75
C SER A 50 -1.48 -10.52 19.88
N TYR A 51 -2.35 -9.56 19.61
CA TYR A 51 -3.07 -8.81 20.64
C TYR A 51 -4.54 -9.27 20.67
N SER A 52 -4.96 -9.78 21.82
CA SER A 52 -6.33 -10.19 22.12
C SER A 52 -7.11 -9.00 22.69
N TYR A 53 -8.08 -8.49 21.94
CA TYR A 53 -9.15 -7.63 22.47
C TYR A 53 -10.50 -8.35 22.31
N GLY A 54 -11.31 -8.31 23.38
CA GLY A 54 -12.42 -9.22 23.63
C GLY A 54 -13.67 -9.08 22.75
N ASP A 55 -14.41 -10.20 22.70
CA ASP A 55 -15.84 -10.44 22.45
C ASP A 55 -16.56 -9.94 21.18
N TYR A 56 -15.85 -9.36 20.22
CA TYR A 56 -16.31 -9.34 18.81
C TYR A 56 -15.17 -9.77 17.89
N GLY A 57 -15.05 -11.07 17.64
CA GLY A 57 -13.99 -11.72 16.86
C GLY A 57 -14.04 -11.45 15.35
N PHE A 58 -13.95 -10.18 14.95
CA PHE A 58 -13.95 -9.73 13.55
C PHE A 58 -12.68 -8.98 13.12
N TYR A 59 -11.77 -8.72 14.05
CA TYR A 59 -10.50 -8.04 13.78
C TYR A 59 -9.32 -8.87 14.26
N ASN A 60 -8.86 -9.76 13.38
CA ASN A 60 -7.49 -10.29 13.38
C ASN A 60 -7.00 -10.42 11.94
N ASN A 61 -7.25 -9.40 11.13
CA ASN A 61 -6.59 -9.29 9.85
C ASN A 61 -5.95 -7.90 9.75
N PRO A 62 -4.66 -7.76 10.10
CA PRO A 62 -3.92 -6.59 9.66
C PRO A 62 -3.89 -6.68 8.14
N SER A 63 -4.76 -5.91 7.47
CA SER A 63 -4.79 -5.79 6.01
C SER A 63 -3.35 -5.66 5.54
N ARG A 64 -2.80 -6.74 4.97
CA ARG A 64 -1.49 -6.69 4.33
C ARG A 64 -1.71 -5.88 3.07
N CYS A 65 -1.55 -4.57 3.18
CA CYS A 65 -1.19 -3.75 2.04
C CYS A 65 0.07 -4.41 1.48
N LYS A 66 -0.04 -5.19 0.39
CA LYS A 66 1.15 -5.75 -0.24
C LYS A 66 2.08 -4.59 -0.55
N ALA A 67 3.31 -4.70 -0.04
CA ALA A 67 4.43 -3.78 -0.23
C ALA A 67 4.70 -3.39 -1.70
N SER A 68 4.09 -4.08 -2.65
CA SER A 68 4.26 -3.90 -4.10
C SER A 68 3.92 -2.48 -4.56
N VAL A 69 3.00 -1.77 -3.88
CA VAL A 69 2.69 -0.35 -4.17
C VAL A 69 3.58 0.61 -3.35
N LEU A 70 3.94 0.24 -2.12
CA LEU A 70 4.67 1.10 -1.17
C LEU A 70 6.10 1.45 -1.60
N LEU A 71 6.73 0.59 -2.40
CA LEU A 71 8.10 0.82 -2.87
C LEU A 71 8.15 1.72 -4.12
N GLY A 72 7.08 1.81 -4.92
CA GLY A 72 7.08 2.57 -6.17
C GLY A 72 7.21 4.09 -5.95
N ALA A 73 6.40 4.66 -5.06
CA ALA A 73 6.35 6.10 -4.82
C ALA A 73 7.54 6.63 -4.01
N SER A 74 8.13 5.79 -3.12
CA SER A 74 9.22 6.22 -2.24
C SER A 74 10.59 6.26 -2.93
N PHE A 75 10.76 5.59 -4.09
CA PHE A 75 12.03 5.55 -4.83
C PHE A 75 12.13 6.52 -6.01
N ALA A 76 11.14 7.42 -6.18
CA ALA A 76 11.17 8.50 -7.17
C ALA A 76 12.38 9.46 -7.01
N PHE A 77 13.18 9.33 -5.95
CA PHE A 77 14.45 10.04 -5.79
C PHE A 77 15.47 9.76 -6.92
N LEU A 78 15.29 8.72 -7.73
CA LEU A 78 16.13 8.45 -8.91
C LEU A 78 15.95 9.45 -10.05
N GLY A 79 14.94 10.33 -10.01
CA GLY A 79 14.69 11.35 -11.05
C GLY A 79 15.77 12.43 -11.20
N PHE A 80 16.79 12.46 -10.33
CA PHE A 80 17.89 13.43 -10.41
C PHE A 80 19.06 13.03 -11.32
N PHE A 81 19.01 11.88 -11.98
CA PHE A 81 20.02 11.51 -13.00
C PHE A 81 19.45 11.65 -14.41
N GLU A 82 18.97 12.84 -14.77
CA GLU A 82 18.68 13.16 -16.17
C GLU A 82 19.93 13.72 -16.87
N ASN A 83 20.49 12.88 -17.75
CA ASN A 83 21.33 13.22 -18.91
C ASN A 83 22.58 14.09 -18.68
N LYS A 84 23.67 13.48 -18.19
CA LYS A 84 25.02 13.79 -18.69
C LYS A 84 25.90 12.54 -18.68
N GLU A 85 26.26 12.10 -19.89
CA GLU A 85 27.36 11.22 -20.31
C GLU A 85 27.59 9.90 -19.53
N GLU A 86 28.20 8.90 -20.16
CA GLU A 86 28.47 7.56 -19.60
C GLU A 86 29.51 7.61 -18.46
N GLU A 87 29.25 8.33 -17.37
CA GLU A 87 29.98 8.12 -16.12
C GLU A 87 29.57 6.78 -15.52
N LYS A 88 30.56 5.94 -15.19
CA LYS A 88 30.33 4.73 -14.40
C LYS A 88 29.54 5.12 -13.15
N GLU A 89 28.33 4.59 -13.04
CA GLU A 89 27.44 4.84 -11.90
C GLU A 89 28.23 4.68 -10.58
N PRO A 90 28.25 5.71 -9.71
CA PRO A 90 28.96 5.63 -8.44
C PRO A 90 28.59 4.36 -7.66
N ALA A 91 29.59 3.67 -7.11
CA ALA A 91 29.40 2.38 -6.44
C ALA A 91 28.34 2.40 -5.32
N VAL A 92 28.14 3.57 -4.69
CA VAL A 92 27.09 3.82 -3.70
C VAL A 92 25.69 3.67 -4.29
N ILE A 93 25.43 4.23 -5.48
CA ILE A 93 24.11 4.19 -6.14
C ILE A 93 23.79 2.75 -6.54
N THR A 94 24.76 2.03 -7.13
CA THR A 94 24.58 0.61 -7.47
C THR A 94 24.27 -0.23 -6.23
N THR A 95 24.92 0.06 -5.09
CA THR A 95 24.66 -0.65 -3.83
C THR A 95 23.25 -0.35 -3.30
N ILE A 96 22.79 0.90 -3.38
CA ILE A 96 21.42 1.26 -2.99
C ILE A 96 20.39 0.60 -3.89
N LYS A 97 20.56 0.65 -5.22
CA LYS A 97 19.67 -0.02 -6.18
C LYS A 97 19.55 -1.52 -5.90
N ARG A 98 20.66 -2.19 -5.59
CA ARG A 98 20.65 -3.61 -5.19
C ARG A 98 19.91 -3.85 -3.89
N SER A 99 20.05 -2.96 -2.89
CA SER A 99 19.27 -3.07 -1.66
C SER A 99 17.77 -2.97 -1.93
N ILE A 100 17.33 -2.02 -2.77
CA ILE A 100 15.92 -1.85 -3.16
C ILE A 100 15.39 -3.11 -3.84
N LEU A 101 16.17 -3.70 -4.76
CA LEU A 101 15.81 -4.97 -5.41
C LEU A 101 15.67 -6.11 -4.40
N LEU A 102 16.48 -6.14 -3.33
CA LEU A 102 16.33 -7.12 -2.25
C LEU A 102 15.07 -6.87 -1.43
N ILE A 103 14.71 -5.62 -1.15
CA ILE A 103 13.45 -5.27 -0.48
C ILE A 103 12.26 -5.76 -1.33
N GLN A 104 12.28 -5.48 -2.63
CA GLN A 104 11.23 -5.94 -3.57
C GLN A 104 11.11 -7.46 -3.65
N LYS A 105 12.19 -8.21 -3.35
CA LYS A 105 12.19 -9.68 -3.27
C LYS A 105 11.81 -10.23 -1.89
N GLY A 106 11.50 -9.36 -0.91
CA GLY A 106 11.28 -9.75 0.48
C GLY A 106 12.55 -10.22 1.21
N GLU A 107 13.74 -10.02 0.64
CA GLU A 107 15.02 -10.40 1.23
C GLU A 107 15.51 -9.34 2.23
N PHE A 108 14.66 -8.96 3.20
CA PHE A 108 14.84 -7.80 4.07
C PHE A 108 16.17 -7.79 4.84
N LYS A 109 16.60 -8.93 5.38
CA LYS A 109 17.89 -9.04 6.10
C LYS A 109 19.08 -8.73 5.20
N LYS A 110 19.05 -9.20 3.94
CA LYS A 110 20.12 -8.90 2.98
C LYS A 110 20.05 -7.45 2.53
N ALA A 111 18.84 -6.91 2.33
CA ALA A 111 18.64 -5.51 2.01
C ALA A 111 19.24 -4.59 3.08
N GLU A 112 18.99 -4.89 4.36
CA GLU A 112 19.54 -4.14 5.49
C GLU A 112 21.08 -4.17 5.50
N GLN A 113 21.69 -5.35 5.33
CA GLN A 113 23.15 -5.47 5.23
C GLN A 113 23.70 -4.63 4.07
N MET A 114 23.03 -4.65 2.92
CA MET A 114 23.41 -3.84 1.77
C MET A 114 23.28 -2.33 2.04
N LEU A 115 22.26 -1.91 2.77
CA LEU A 115 22.09 -0.50 3.16
C LEU A 115 23.19 -0.02 4.10
N HIS A 116 23.65 -0.85 5.03
CA HIS A 116 24.81 -0.51 5.85
C HIS A 116 26.11 -0.37 5.03
N ILE A 117 26.28 -1.16 3.98
CA ILE A 117 27.41 -1.01 3.04
C ILE A 117 27.28 0.31 2.27
N ALA A 118 26.09 0.61 1.74
CA ALA A 118 25.82 1.86 1.05
C ALA A 118 26.07 3.09 1.95
N LEU A 119 25.67 3.02 3.22
CA LEU A 119 25.89 4.08 4.19
C LEU A 119 27.38 4.35 4.39
N ARG A 120 28.19 3.30 4.58
CA ARG A 120 29.65 3.43 4.72
C ARG A 120 30.30 4.02 3.47
N GLN A 121 29.83 3.62 2.29
CA GLN A 121 30.30 4.19 1.02
C GLN A 121 29.96 5.69 0.94
N ALA A 122 28.72 6.08 1.21
CA ALA A 122 28.29 7.48 1.21
C ALA A 122 29.10 8.33 2.20
N GLN A 123 29.34 7.82 3.41
CA GLN A 123 30.17 8.46 4.43
C GLN A 123 31.64 8.62 3.99
N SER A 124 32.23 7.59 3.38
CA SER A 124 33.61 7.66 2.88
C SER A 124 33.78 8.70 1.75
N LEU A 125 32.72 8.93 0.98
CA LEU A 125 32.67 9.93 -0.07
C LEU A 125 32.28 11.33 0.45
N GLN A 126 31.95 11.45 1.74
CA GLN A 126 31.38 12.67 2.34
C GLN A 126 30.15 13.20 1.57
N ASN A 127 29.37 12.28 1.00
CA ASN A 127 28.19 12.61 0.22
C ASN A 127 26.97 12.69 1.16
N GLU A 128 26.68 13.89 1.65
CA GLU A 128 25.58 14.13 2.60
C GLU A 128 24.20 13.80 2.02
N ASP A 129 23.97 14.02 0.73
CA ASP A 129 22.72 13.65 0.06
C ASP A 129 22.58 12.12 -0.02
N GLY A 130 23.67 11.43 -0.34
CA GLY A 130 23.73 9.96 -0.34
C GLY A 130 23.48 9.37 1.04
N ILE A 131 24.03 9.96 2.11
CA ILE A 131 23.78 9.54 3.49
C ILE A 131 22.30 9.71 3.83
N THR A 132 21.71 10.87 3.49
CA THR A 132 20.30 11.16 3.74
C THR A 132 19.39 10.15 3.01
N TYR A 133 19.69 9.85 1.75
CA TYR A 133 18.91 8.91 0.97
C TYR A 133 19.04 7.47 1.51
N VAL A 134 20.24 7.04 1.94
CA VAL A 134 20.39 5.72 2.57
C VAL A 134 19.57 5.64 3.87
N TYR A 135 19.55 6.69 4.69
CA TYR A 135 18.68 6.73 5.87
C TYR A 135 17.19 6.65 5.54
N ASP A 136 16.74 7.32 4.47
CA ASP A 136 15.35 7.19 4.01
C ASP A 136 15.02 5.75 3.60
N VAL A 137 15.88 5.11 2.81
CA VAL A 137 15.67 3.71 2.39
C VAL A 137 15.69 2.77 3.61
N MET A 138 16.57 3.00 4.58
CA MET A 138 16.59 2.25 5.84
C MET A 138 15.33 2.48 6.68
N ALA A 139 14.79 3.71 6.71
CA ALA A 139 13.56 4.04 7.43
C ALA A 139 12.37 3.31 6.81
N ASN A 140 12.28 3.33 5.47
CA ASN A 140 11.25 2.63 4.72
C ASN A 140 11.34 1.10 4.89
N LEU A 141 12.56 0.53 4.89
CA LEU A 141 12.76 -0.89 5.20
C LEU A 141 12.33 -1.23 6.63
N ALA A 142 12.73 -0.43 7.62
CA ALA A 142 12.34 -0.64 9.00
C ALA A 142 10.83 -0.55 9.18
N PHE A 143 10.17 0.40 8.51
CA PHE A 143 8.72 0.52 8.49
C PHE A 143 8.04 -0.72 7.90
N GLU A 144 8.53 -1.20 6.75
CA GLU A 144 8.01 -2.39 6.06
C GLU A 144 8.13 -3.67 6.91
N VAL A 145 9.23 -3.81 7.65
CA VAL A 145 9.46 -4.96 8.53
C VAL A 145 8.69 -4.84 9.86
N GLY A 146 8.11 -3.67 10.16
CA GLY A 146 7.42 -3.40 11.43
C GLY A 146 8.35 -3.00 12.59
N GLU A 147 9.61 -2.66 12.31
CA GLU A 147 10.56 -2.11 13.29
C GLU A 147 10.27 -0.63 13.56
N PHE A 148 9.08 -0.32 14.09
CA PHE A 148 8.54 1.04 14.16
C PHE A 148 9.40 2.02 14.98
N GLU A 149 10.03 1.59 16.07
CA GLU A 149 10.94 2.45 16.85
C GLU A 149 12.17 2.89 16.04
N LYS A 150 12.68 1.99 15.19
CA LYS A 150 13.83 2.27 14.33
C LYS A 150 13.42 3.13 13.15
N ALA A 151 12.29 2.80 12.52
CA ALA A 151 11.71 3.59 11.44
C ALA A 151 11.48 5.04 11.88
N GLU A 152 10.87 5.25 13.05
CA GLU A 152 10.62 6.58 13.60
C GLU A 152 11.89 7.41 13.77
N LYS A 153 12.94 6.81 14.37
CA LYS A 153 14.23 7.49 14.57
C LYS A 153 14.87 7.89 13.24
N LEU A 154 14.83 6.99 12.26
CA LEU A 154 15.40 7.24 10.93
C LEU A 154 14.60 8.32 10.19
N PHE A 155 13.26 8.25 10.16
CA PHE A 155 12.43 9.29 9.56
C PHE A 155 12.66 10.66 10.19
N ARG A 156 12.72 10.74 11.53
CA ARG A 156 13.05 12.00 12.23
C ARG A 156 14.42 12.54 11.80
N SER A 157 15.42 11.67 11.68
CA SER A 157 16.75 12.07 11.22
C SER A 157 16.74 12.57 9.77
N VAL A 158 16.00 11.92 8.86
CA VAL A 158 15.89 12.34 7.46
C VAL A 158 15.16 13.68 7.37
N MET A 159 14.01 13.81 8.03
CA MET A 159 13.22 15.05 8.08
C MET A 159 14.06 16.22 8.62
N GLN A 160 14.81 16.01 9.71
CA GLN A 160 15.69 17.04 10.26
C GLN A 160 16.75 17.50 9.25
N ARG A 161 17.38 16.57 8.53
CA ARG A 161 18.41 16.89 7.53
C ARG A 161 17.84 17.71 6.37
N ILE A 162 16.72 17.29 5.80
CA ILE A 162 16.15 17.96 4.63
C ILE A 162 15.48 19.30 4.98
N LEU A 163 14.84 19.41 6.15
CA LEU A 163 14.32 20.69 6.65
C LEU A 163 15.44 21.70 6.91
N ALA A 164 16.56 21.25 7.49
CA ALA A 164 17.74 22.10 7.69
C ALA A 164 18.38 22.53 6.36
N ALA A 165 18.24 21.73 5.30
CA ALA A 165 18.65 22.07 3.93
C ALA A 165 17.65 23.01 3.21
N GLY A 166 16.54 23.39 3.86
CA GLY A 166 15.56 24.34 3.31
C GLY A 166 14.40 23.70 2.55
N THR A 167 14.20 22.38 2.62
CA THR A 167 13.01 21.73 2.04
C THR A 167 11.74 22.26 2.73
N PRO A 168 10.74 22.73 1.98
CA PRO A 168 9.46 23.19 2.53
C PRO A 168 8.69 22.09 3.26
N GLN A 169 7.94 22.43 4.30
CA GLN A 169 7.15 21.47 5.08
C GLN A 169 6.04 20.78 4.28
N ASP A 170 5.57 21.41 3.20
CA ASP A 170 4.57 20.89 2.27
C ASP A 170 5.19 20.12 1.09
N ASP A 171 6.51 19.94 1.06
CA ASP A 171 7.16 19.08 0.07
C ASP A 171 6.68 17.63 0.20
N LEU A 172 6.42 16.99 -0.94
CA LEU A 172 5.84 15.64 -1.01
C LEU A 172 6.65 14.60 -0.23
N LYS A 173 7.98 14.73 -0.16
CA LYS A 173 8.84 13.82 0.62
C LYS A 173 8.57 13.94 2.11
N ILE A 174 8.32 15.17 2.60
CA ILE A 174 7.95 15.43 3.98
C ILE A 174 6.56 14.88 4.26
N VAL A 175 5.60 15.07 3.35
CA VAL A 175 4.25 14.52 3.46
C VAL A 175 4.29 12.99 3.52
N HIS A 176 5.08 12.34 2.66
CA HIS A 176 5.21 10.88 2.63
C HIS A 176 5.78 10.31 3.95
N MET A 177 6.85 10.92 4.48
CA MET A 177 7.39 10.54 5.79
C MET A 177 6.42 10.83 6.93
N SER A 178 5.73 11.98 6.88
CA SER A 178 4.72 12.36 7.90
C SER A 178 3.56 11.38 7.95
N LEU A 179 3.14 10.86 6.79
CA LEU A 179 2.09 9.85 6.70
C LEU A 179 2.55 8.52 7.35
N LYS A 180 3.77 8.08 7.08
CA LYS A 180 4.35 6.89 7.73
C LYS A 180 4.54 7.07 9.23
N MET A 181 4.94 8.27 9.66
CA MET A 181 5.00 8.63 11.07
C MET A 181 3.63 8.58 11.74
N ALA A 182 2.56 9.04 11.08
CA ALA A 182 1.20 8.90 11.59
C ALA A 182 0.81 7.43 11.79
N LYS A 183 1.15 6.56 10.83
CA LYS A 183 0.92 5.11 10.95
C LYS A 183 1.74 4.46 12.08
N ILE A 184 2.97 4.92 12.31
CA ILE A 184 3.79 4.50 13.46
C ILE A 184 3.15 4.95 14.79
N LEU A 185 2.60 6.15 14.86
CA LEU A 185 1.93 6.63 16.07
C LEU A 185 0.66 5.82 16.36
N GLU A 186 -0.10 5.49 15.32
CA GLU A 186 -1.25 4.59 15.40
C GLU A 186 -0.86 3.23 15.96
N SER A 187 0.22 2.60 15.46
CA SER A 187 0.67 1.28 15.94
C SER A 187 1.16 1.31 17.39
N LYS A 188 1.54 2.48 17.91
CA LYS A 188 1.89 2.71 19.31
C LYS A 188 0.69 3.03 20.21
N GLY A 189 -0.51 3.16 19.62
CA GLY A 189 -1.73 3.54 20.33
C GLY A 189 -1.86 5.05 20.61
N ASP A 190 -0.98 5.88 20.06
CA ASP A 190 -1.09 7.35 20.14
C ASP A 190 -2.05 7.86 19.06
N LEU A 191 -3.33 7.55 19.25
CA LEU A 191 -4.38 7.78 18.25
C LEU A 191 -4.60 9.26 17.95
N LEU A 192 -4.41 10.14 18.95
CA LEU A 192 -4.59 11.59 18.78
C LEU A 192 -3.52 12.18 17.85
N ASN A 193 -2.25 11.87 18.10
CA ASN A 193 -1.18 12.38 17.25
C ASN A 193 -1.17 11.69 15.88
N ALA A 194 -1.59 10.42 15.79
CA ALA A 194 -1.83 9.75 14.52
C ALA A 194 -2.89 10.49 13.69
N GLU A 195 -4.05 10.80 14.28
CA GLU A 195 -5.12 11.55 13.61
C GLU A 195 -4.64 12.92 13.11
N ASN A 196 -3.94 13.68 13.95
CA ASN A 196 -3.35 14.95 13.57
C ASN A 196 -2.37 14.80 12.38
N GLY A 197 -1.56 13.74 12.38
CA GLY A 197 -0.62 13.45 11.29
C GLY A 197 -1.32 13.12 9.97
N TYR A 198 -2.38 12.29 10.01
CA TYR A 198 -3.19 11.99 8.84
C TYR A 198 -3.87 13.25 8.28
N GLN A 199 -4.46 14.07 9.15
CA GLN A 199 -5.14 15.31 8.78
C GLN A 199 -4.17 16.36 8.18
N PHE A 200 -2.95 16.47 8.72
CA PHE A 200 -1.90 17.31 8.15
C PHE A 200 -1.58 16.91 6.70
N CYS A 201 -1.29 15.63 6.47
CA CYS A 201 -0.99 15.12 5.13
C CYS A 201 -2.18 15.29 4.19
N MET A 202 -3.38 14.99 4.69
CA MET A 202 -4.63 15.12 3.95
C MET A 202 -4.88 16.53 3.44
N LYS A 203 -4.67 17.54 4.29
CA LYS A 203 -4.89 18.93 3.91
C LYS A 203 -4.00 19.36 2.74
N ILE A 204 -2.72 18.97 2.76
CA ILE A 204 -1.77 19.31 1.69
C ILE A 204 -2.17 18.59 0.40
N LEU A 205 -2.41 17.27 0.48
CA LEU A 205 -2.77 16.47 -0.69
C LEU A 205 -4.10 16.93 -1.31
N GLN A 206 -5.11 17.21 -0.49
CA GLN A 206 -6.41 17.71 -0.94
C GLN A 206 -6.28 19.03 -1.70
N ASP A 207 -5.42 19.97 -1.25
CA ASP A 207 -5.20 21.24 -1.96
C ASP A 207 -4.64 21.02 -3.39
N HIS A 208 -3.75 20.04 -3.57
CA HIS A 208 -3.28 19.66 -4.91
C HIS A 208 -4.38 19.02 -5.77
N ILE A 209 -5.23 18.18 -5.16
CA ILE A 209 -6.37 17.54 -5.84
C ILE A 209 -7.42 18.57 -6.27
N ASP A 210 -7.74 19.53 -5.41
CA ASP A 210 -8.71 20.59 -5.68
C ASP A 210 -8.25 21.52 -6.81
N LYS A 211 -6.94 21.71 -6.95
CA LYS A 211 -6.31 22.41 -8.09
C LYS A 211 -6.32 21.60 -9.39
N GLY A 212 -6.83 20.37 -9.37
CA GLY A 212 -6.94 19.51 -10.54
C GLY A 212 -5.62 18.88 -10.97
N THR A 213 -4.74 18.53 -10.02
CA THR A 213 -3.51 17.81 -10.36
C THR A 213 -3.80 16.48 -11.04
N GLU A 214 -3.00 16.14 -12.05
CA GLU A 214 -2.96 14.81 -12.68
C GLU A 214 -1.71 14.02 -12.25
N ASP A 215 -0.95 14.54 -11.27
CA ASP A 215 0.24 13.89 -10.75
C ASP A 215 -0.12 12.59 -10.03
N ILE A 216 0.33 11.47 -10.61
CA ILE A 216 0.04 10.12 -10.14
C ILE A 216 0.60 9.89 -8.74
N ASP A 217 1.75 10.48 -8.39
CA ASP A 217 2.36 10.28 -7.08
C ASP A 217 1.54 10.97 -5.99
N ILE A 218 1.04 12.18 -6.27
CA ILE A 218 0.13 12.89 -5.36
C ILE A 218 -1.18 12.13 -5.20
N ILE A 219 -1.79 11.67 -6.29
CA ILE A 219 -3.06 10.94 -6.25
C ILE A 219 -2.90 9.60 -5.51
N THR A 220 -1.77 8.91 -5.71
CA THR A 220 -1.45 7.65 -5.02
C THR A 220 -1.26 7.91 -3.52
N LEU A 221 -0.50 8.94 -3.15
CA LEU A 221 -0.29 9.30 -1.75
C LEU A 221 -1.59 9.75 -1.07
N TRP A 222 -2.46 10.43 -1.81
CA TRP A 222 -3.79 10.81 -1.36
C TRP A 222 -4.66 9.58 -1.10
N SER A 223 -4.73 8.65 -2.07
CA SER A 223 -5.46 7.39 -1.90
C SER A 223 -4.97 6.60 -0.68
N MET A 224 -3.65 6.55 -0.46
CA MET A 224 -3.05 5.87 0.70
C MET A 224 -3.36 6.58 2.03
N ASN A 225 -3.35 7.92 2.05
CA ASN A 225 -3.74 8.69 3.23
C ASN A 225 -5.20 8.42 3.61
N LEU A 226 -6.11 8.42 2.62
CA LEU A 226 -7.54 8.16 2.83
C LEU A 226 -7.80 6.77 3.40
N ASP A 227 -7.13 5.76 2.84
CA ASP A 227 -7.19 4.38 3.29
C ASP A 227 -6.72 4.25 4.75
N TRP A 228 -5.50 4.72 5.06
CA TRP A 228 -4.95 4.60 6.40
C TRP A 228 -5.74 5.39 7.45
N TYR A 229 -6.24 6.57 7.07
CA TYR A 229 -7.08 7.36 7.95
C TYR A 229 -8.44 6.70 8.19
N ALA A 230 -9.03 6.07 7.17
CA ALA A 230 -10.25 5.28 7.34
C ALA A 230 -10.04 4.14 8.35
N HIS A 231 -8.91 3.42 8.27
CA HIS A 231 -8.57 2.40 9.27
C HIS A 231 -8.43 2.97 10.70
N LEU A 232 -7.79 4.12 10.86
CA LEU A 232 -7.73 4.79 12.17
C LEU A 232 -9.14 5.09 12.72
N LEU A 233 -10.03 5.59 11.85
CA LEU A 233 -11.41 5.89 12.21
C LEU A 233 -12.19 4.63 12.62
N LEU A 234 -11.92 3.48 12.00
CA LEU A 234 -12.48 2.20 12.43
C LEU A 234 -12.00 1.79 13.83
N ASN A 235 -10.72 1.98 14.13
CA ASN A 235 -10.17 1.73 15.46
C ASN A 235 -10.83 2.62 16.53
N MET A 236 -11.29 3.82 16.14
CA MET A 236 -12.06 4.74 16.98
C MET A 236 -13.57 4.50 16.95
N ALA A 237 -14.05 3.44 16.29
CA ALA A 237 -15.47 3.13 16.07
C ALA A 237 -16.28 4.23 15.33
N ARG A 238 -15.60 5.10 14.57
CA ARG A 238 -16.20 6.17 13.75
C ARG A 238 -16.59 5.66 12.37
N TYR A 239 -17.48 4.67 12.33
CA TYR A 239 -17.78 3.88 11.13
C TYR A 239 -18.32 4.70 9.95
N SER A 240 -19.16 5.70 10.21
CA SER A 240 -19.74 6.53 9.13
C SER A 240 -18.69 7.39 8.43
N GLU A 241 -17.70 7.90 9.18
CA GLU A 241 -16.59 8.68 8.61
C GLU A 241 -15.63 7.76 7.87
N ALA A 242 -15.28 6.62 8.47
CA ALA A 242 -14.44 5.60 7.83
C ALA A 242 -15.03 5.14 6.49
N MET A 243 -16.34 4.90 6.41
CA MET A 243 -17.04 4.53 5.17
C MET A 243 -16.82 5.56 4.05
N ASN A 244 -16.92 6.85 4.37
CA ASN A 244 -16.75 7.92 3.40
C ASN A 244 -15.32 7.96 2.84
N PHE A 245 -14.32 7.92 3.72
CA PHE A 245 -12.93 7.94 3.29
C PHE A 245 -12.51 6.66 2.56
N MET A 246 -12.99 5.49 3.01
CA MET A 246 -12.73 4.22 2.33
C MET A 246 -13.37 4.16 0.94
N GLN A 247 -14.58 4.70 0.77
CA GLN A 247 -15.23 4.78 -0.54
C GLN A 247 -14.43 5.67 -1.51
N LYS A 248 -13.93 6.83 -1.02
CA LYS A 248 -13.06 7.70 -1.82
C LYS A 248 -11.75 7.01 -2.21
N ALA A 249 -11.13 6.26 -1.28
CA ALA A 249 -9.93 5.48 -1.57
C ALA A 249 -10.20 4.40 -2.63
N TYR A 250 -11.34 3.71 -2.56
CA TYR A 250 -11.76 2.74 -3.57
C TYR A 250 -11.95 3.38 -4.95
N ASP A 251 -12.66 4.51 -5.02
CA ASP A 251 -12.92 5.20 -6.30
C ASP A 251 -11.60 5.67 -6.96
N LEU A 252 -10.66 6.18 -6.15
CA LEU A 252 -9.32 6.55 -6.63
C LEU A 252 -8.53 5.32 -7.09
N CYS A 253 -8.57 4.22 -6.34
CA CYS A 253 -7.89 2.99 -6.70
C CYS A 253 -8.40 2.43 -8.04
N VAL A 254 -9.73 2.45 -8.26
CA VAL A 254 -10.33 2.05 -9.54
C VAL A 254 -9.87 2.99 -10.67
N LYS A 255 -9.81 4.30 -10.42
CA LYS A 255 -9.34 5.27 -11.40
C LYS A 255 -7.87 5.06 -11.79
N LEU A 256 -7.00 4.77 -10.81
CA LEU A 256 -5.57 4.61 -11.02
C LEU A 256 -5.21 3.24 -11.63
N ASN A 257 -5.82 2.18 -11.13
CA ASN A 257 -5.37 0.81 -11.38
C ASN A 257 -6.38 -0.02 -12.20
N GLY A 258 -7.60 0.49 -12.40
CA GLY A 258 -8.71 -0.28 -12.94
C GLY A 258 -9.41 -1.15 -11.89
N GLU A 259 -10.61 -1.63 -12.21
CA GLU A 259 -11.39 -2.48 -11.28
C GLU A 259 -10.73 -3.84 -11.02
N LEU A 260 -10.06 -4.42 -12.03
CA LEU A 260 -9.37 -5.70 -11.92
C LEU A 260 -7.96 -5.52 -11.32
N HIS A 261 -7.91 -5.06 -10.07
CA HIS A 261 -6.67 -4.85 -9.34
C HIS A 261 -6.81 -5.34 -7.90
N GLU A 262 -5.77 -5.96 -7.35
CA GLU A 262 -5.78 -6.57 -6.01
C GLU A 262 -6.18 -5.54 -4.92
N GLN A 263 -5.63 -4.32 -4.98
CA GLN A 263 -5.98 -3.26 -4.03
C GLN A 263 -7.47 -2.85 -4.10
N CYS A 264 -8.11 -2.88 -5.27
CA CYS A 264 -9.55 -2.62 -5.37
C CYS A 264 -10.36 -3.68 -4.62
N VAL A 265 -9.90 -4.93 -4.66
CA VAL A 265 -10.55 -6.05 -3.96
C VAL A 265 -10.38 -5.92 -2.45
N VAL A 266 -9.19 -5.54 -1.98
CA VAL A 266 -8.92 -5.28 -0.55
C VAL A 266 -9.85 -4.16 -0.04
N LEU A 267 -9.92 -3.03 -0.75
CA LEU A 267 -10.78 -1.90 -0.35
C LEU A 267 -12.28 -2.26 -0.36
N LEU A 268 -12.73 -3.12 -1.27
CA LEU A 268 -14.11 -3.66 -1.24
C LEU A 268 -14.35 -4.56 -0.02
N ASN A 269 -13.37 -5.37 0.36
CA ASN A 269 -13.45 -6.19 1.56
C ASN A 269 -13.54 -5.32 2.83
N ASP A 270 -12.78 -4.23 2.87
CA ASP A 270 -12.84 -3.27 3.96
C ASP A 270 -14.20 -2.57 3.99
N LEU A 271 -14.71 -2.05 2.86
CA LEU A 271 -16.07 -1.49 2.78
C LEU A 271 -17.13 -2.47 3.30
N GLY A 272 -17.05 -3.74 2.91
CA GLY A 272 -17.94 -4.79 3.42
C GLY A 272 -17.84 -4.99 4.93
N SER A 273 -16.63 -4.93 5.48
CA SER A 273 -16.37 -5.02 6.93
C SER A 273 -16.94 -3.80 7.68
N ILE A 274 -16.80 -2.60 7.11
CA ILE A 274 -17.38 -1.37 7.66
C ILE A 274 -18.91 -1.45 7.68
N SER A 275 -19.53 -1.88 6.58
CA SER A 275 -20.99 -2.09 6.50
C SER A 275 -21.47 -3.13 7.51
N PHE A 276 -20.71 -4.21 7.71
CA PHE A 276 -21.03 -5.22 8.72
C PHE A 276 -21.03 -4.62 10.14
N MET A 277 -20.00 -3.83 10.49
CA MET A 277 -19.92 -3.17 11.81
C MET A 277 -21.05 -2.15 12.03
N LYS A 278 -21.53 -1.50 10.97
CA LYS A 278 -22.71 -0.63 11.02
C LYS A 278 -24.04 -1.40 11.16
N GLY A 279 -24.02 -2.73 11.05
CA GLY A 279 -25.21 -3.58 11.04
C GLY A 279 -25.91 -3.66 9.67
N ASN A 280 -25.32 -3.07 8.62
CA ASN A 280 -25.85 -3.09 7.26
C ASN A 280 -25.45 -4.41 6.57
N LEU A 281 -26.06 -5.51 6.98
CA LEU A 281 -25.66 -6.86 6.54
C LEU A 281 -25.84 -7.07 5.02
N ASP A 282 -26.88 -6.49 4.41
CA ASP A 282 -27.12 -6.62 2.97
C ASP A 282 -26.04 -5.91 2.14
N GLU A 283 -25.73 -4.66 2.50
CA GLU A 283 -24.66 -3.88 1.88
C GLU A 283 -23.30 -4.55 2.04
N ALA A 284 -23.01 -5.13 3.22
CA ALA A 284 -21.80 -5.88 3.47
C ALA A 284 -21.67 -7.10 2.52
N ILE A 285 -22.78 -7.84 2.32
CA ILE A 285 -22.84 -8.97 1.37
C ILE A 285 -22.58 -8.50 -0.06
N GLU A 286 -23.11 -7.35 -0.48
CA GLU A 286 -22.90 -6.79 -1.82
C GLU A 286 -21.42 -6.48 -2.07
N TYR A 287 -20.79 -5.71 -1.17
CA TYR A 287 -19.36 -5.37 -1.27
C TYR A 287 -18.47 -6.60 -1.30
N LEU A 288 -18.69 -7.54 -0.38
CA LEU A 288 -17.88 -8.74 -0.27
C LEU A 288 -18.07 -9.71 -1.45
N ASN A 289 -19.28 -9.80 -2.01
CA ASN A 289 -19.50 -10.58 -3.24
C ASN A 289 -18.80 -9.95 -4.44
N LYS A 290 -18.84 -8.61 -4.57
CA LYS A 290 -18.08 -7.89 -5.60
C LYS A 290 -16.58 -8.15 -5.45
N ALA A 291 -16.06 -8.08 -4.22
CA ALA A 291 -14.67 -8.40 -3.91
C ALA A 291 -14.32 -9.84 -4.32
N ALA A 292 -15.15 -10.82 -3.94
CA ALA A 292 -14.95 -12.21 -4.29
C ALA A 292 -15.00 -12.48 -5.80
N GLU A 293 -15.86 -11.77 -6.54
CA GLU A 293 -15.99 -11.94 -7.99
C GLU A 293 -14.78 -11.41 -8.76
N ILE A 294 -14.25 -10.24 -8.35
CA ILE A 294 -13.02 -9.69 -8.92
C ILE A 294 -11.82 -10.54 -8.49
N GLY A 295 -11.73 -10.91 -7.21
CA GLY A 295 -10.64 -11.71 -6.66
C GLY A 295 -10.48 -13.08 -7.35
N LYS A 296 -11.57 -13.72 -7.79
CA LYS A 296 -11.50 -14.98 -8.57
C LYS A 296 -10.73 -14.83 -9.88
N GLN A 297 -10.70 -13.63 -10.45
CA GLN A 297 -9.99 -13.32 -11.69
C GLN A 297 -8.51 -12.99 -11.43
N LEU A 298 -8.09 -12.95 -10.16
CA LEU A 298 -6.72 -12.66 -9.71
C LEU A 298 -6.11 -13.93 -9.08
N PRO A 299 -5.47 -14.83 -9.87
CA PRO A 299 -5.05 -16.16 -9.40
C PRO A 299 -4.05 -16.10 -8.22
N ASP A 300 -3.21 -15.07 -8.19
CA ASP A 300 -2.15 -14.91 -7.20
C ASP A 300 -2.60 -14.09 -5.96
N MET A 301 -3.87 -13.66 -5.90
CA MET A 301 -4.40 -12.86 -4.79
C MET A 301 -4.49 -13.69 -3.50
N GLU A 302 -3.72 -13.33 -2.47
CA GLU A 302 -3.65 -14.09 -1.21
C GLU A 302 -4.89 -13.88 -0.34
N ASP A 303 -5.45 -12.67 -0.37
CA ASP A 303 -6.55 -12.25 0.50
C ASP A 303 -7.93 -12.77 0.07
N ILE A 304 -8.03 -13.51 -1.04
CA ILE A 304 -9.32 -14.09 -1.47
C ILE A 304 -9.94 -15.02 -0.42
N ALA A 305 -9.09 -15.64 0.42
CA ALA A 305 -9.54 -16.50 1.49
C ALA A 305 -10.28 -15.72 2.60
N SER A 306 -9.75 -14.56 3.02
CA SER A 306 -10.34 -13.74 4.08
C SER A 306 -11.69 -13.15 3.65
N ILE A 307 -11.83 -12.76 2.38
CA ILE A 307 -13.11 -12.30 1.81
C ILE A 307 -14.21 -13.35 1.99
N HIS A 308 -13.88 -14.62 1.74
CA HIS A 308 -14.84 -15.71 1.92
C HIS A 308 -15.15 -15.99 3.38
N VAL A 309 -14.20 -15.84 4.29
CA VAL A 309 -14.46 -15.92 5.74
C VAL A 309 -15.38 -14.78 6.19
N ASN A 310 -15.09 -13.55 5.76
CA ASN A 310 -15.92 -12.37 6.04
C ASN A 310 -17.35 -12.57 5.54
N LEU A 311 -17.54 -13.02 4.29
CA LEU A 311 -18.88 -13.37 3.78
C LEU A 311 -19.60 -14.36 4.68
N GLY A 312 -18.91 -15.43 5.10
CA GLY A 312 -19.52 -16.45 5.93
C GLY A 312 -19.91 -15.92 7.31
N ASN A 313 -19.11 -15.04 7.89
CA ASN A 313 -19.45 -14.35 9.15
C ASN A 313 -20.64 -13.39 8.99
N VAL A 314 -20.75 -12.66 7.87
CA VAL A 314 -21.93 -11.82 7.60
C VAL A 314 -23.19 -12.69 7.45
N TYR A 315 -23.10 -13.81 6.72
CA TYR A 315 -24.21 -14.75 6.59
C TYR A 315 -24.61 -15.40 7.92
N LEU A 316 -23.64 -15.75 8.77
CA LEU A 316 -23.87 -16.22 10.13
C LEU A 316 -24.70 -15.21 10.92
N LYS A 317 -24.28 -13.94 10.90
CA LYS A 317 -24.98 -12.86 11.60
C LYS A 317 -26.41 -12.64 11.07
N LYS A 318 -26.62 -12.86 9.77
CA LYS A 318 -27.94 -12.79 9.12
C LYS A 318 -28.81 -14.03 9.36
N GLY A 319 -28.27 -15.10 9.94
CA GLY A 319 -28.97 -16.37 10.19
C GLY A 319 -29.04 -17.30 8.97
N LEU A 320 -28.29 -17.00 7.91
CA LEU A 320 -28.21 -17.80 6.68
C LEU A 320 -27.11 -18.86 6.81
N LEU A 321 -27.40 -19.91 7.59
CA LEU A 321 -26.41 -20.89 8.04
C LEU A 321 -25.81 -21.71 6.89
N ASP A 322 -26.59 -22.05 5.87
CA ASP A 322 -26.12 -22.84 4.72
C ASP A 322 -25.14 -22.04 3.86
N GLU A 323 -25.44 -20.78 3.58
CA GLU A 323 -24.58 -19.83 2.89
C GLU A 323 -23.30 -19.58 3.68
N ALA A 324 -23.43 -19.38 5.00
CA ALA A 324 -22.30 -19.22 5.89
C ALA A 324 -21.34 -20.42 5.84
N LYS A 325 -21.89 -21.64 5.93
CA LYS A 325 -21.11 -22.89 5.83
C LYS A 325 -20.33 -22.96 4.54
N LYS A 326 -20.98 -22.67 3.41
CA LYS A 326 -20.36 -22.69 2.08
C LYS A 326 -19.20 -21.69 1.99
N CYS A 327 -19.42 -20.47 2.45
CA CYS A 327 -18.41 -19.41 2.40
C CYS A 327 -17.21 -19.73 3.30
N CYS A 328 -17.43 -20.12 4.56
CA CYS A 328 -16.33 -20.45 5.48
C CYS A 328 -15.57 -21.72 5.07
N ALA A 329 -16.25 -22.72 4.50
CA ALA A 329 -15.58 -23.89 3.93
C ALA A 329 -14.69 -23.52 2.74
N LYS A 330 -15.14 -22.57 1.91
CA LYS A 330 -14.34 -22.07 0.78
C LYS A 330 -13.13 -21.26 1.25
N GLY A 331 -13.31 -20.35 2.21
CA GLY A 331 -12.22 -19.60 2.83
C GLY A 331 -11.17 -20.50 3.47
N TRP A 332 -11.61 -21.55 4.18
CA TRP A 332 -10.73 -22.54 4.77
C TRP A 332 -9.91 -23.30 3.72
N LYS A 333 -10.56 -23.77 2.65
CA LYS A 333 -9.88 -24.49 1.56
C LYS A 333 -8.82 -23.62 0.90
N LEU A 334 -9.16 -22.37 0.58
CA LEU A 334 -8.22 -21.41 -0.03
C LEU A 334 -7.04 -21.10 0.90
N SER A 335 -7.31 -20.90 2.20
CA SER A 335 -6.26 -20.65 3.20
C SER A 335 -5.30 -21.84 3.32
N LYS A 336 -5.84 -23.06 3.31
CA LYS A 336 -5.05 -24.30 3.35
C LYS A 336 -4.19 -24.48 2.11
N ASP A 337 -4.75 -24.25 0.92
CA ASP A 337 -4.04 -24.40 -0.35
C ASP A 337 -2.87 -23.39 -0.46
N LYS A 338 -3.02 -22.19 0.11
CA LYS A 338 -1.99 -21.13 0.11
C LYS A 338 -1.04 -21.15 1.31
N ASN A 339 -1.20 -22.07 2.26
CA ASN A 339 -0.48 -22.09 3.55
C ASN A 339 -0.62 -20.77 4.35
N ASN A 340 -1.75 -20.07 4.22
CA ASN A 340 -2.06 -18.91 5.04
C ASN A 340 -2.65 -19.38 6.38
N TYR A 341 -1.79 -19.53 7.39
CA TYR A 341 -2.17 -20.10 8.69
C TYR A 341 -3.13 -19.19 9.49
N GLU A 342 -3.07 -17.87 9.31
CA GLU A 342 -3.91 -16.91 10.03
C GLU A 342 -5.37 -17.00 9.54
N SER A 343 -5.59 -16.84 8.22
CA SER A 343 -6.93 -16.98 7.64
C SER A 343 -7.51 -18.39 7.80
N LEU A 344 -6.65 -19.39 8.01
CA LEU A 344 -7.06 -20.76 8.26
C LEU A 344 -7.70 -20.93 9.64
N ASP A 345 -7.23 -20.23 10.66
CA ASP A 345 -7.81 -20.30 12.01
C ASP A 345 -9.11 -19.50 12.10
N GLU A 346 -9.21 -18.34 11.45
CA GLU A 346 -10.46 -17.60 11.32
C GLU A 346 -11.53 -18.41 10.58
N ALA A 347 -11.16 -19.07 9.49
CA ALA A 347 -12.07 -19.91 8.73
C ALA A 347 -12.58 -21.12 9.53
N LYS A 348 -11.71 -21.71 10.37
CA LYS A 348 -12.13 -22.78 11.31
C LYS A 348 -13.12 -22.24 12.35
N ALA A 349 -12.80 -21.11 12.97
CA ALA A 349 -13.66 -20.51 13.99
C ALA A 349 -15.07 -20.22 13.43
N CYS A 350 -15.15 -19.68 12.21
CA CYS A 350 -16.44 -19.51 11.54
C CYS A 350 -17.16 -20.85 11.32
N LEU A 351 -16.47 -21.87 10.80
CA LEU A 351 -17.07 -23.19 10.56
C LEU A 351 -17.59 -23.85 11.84
N ASP A 352 -16.85 -23.73 12.93
CA ASP A 352 -17.21 -24.29 14.23
C ASP A 352 -18.49 -23.62 14.76
N GLU A 353 -18.61 -22.30 14.64
CA GLU A 353 -19.82 -21.58 15.05
C GLU A 353 -21.02 -21.94 14.16
N VAL A 354 -20.84 -22.06 12.83
CA VAL A 354 -21.89 -22.54 11.92
C VAL A 354 -22.39 -23.92 12.34
N ASN A 355 -21.47 -24.86 12.59
CA ASN A 355 -21.84 -26.24 12.93
C ASN A 355 -22.56 -26.31 14.27
N LYS A 356 -22.10 -25.56 15.27
CA LYS A 356 -22.75 -25.45 16.58
C LYS A 356 -24.20 -24.94 16.47
N LEU A 357 -24.45 -23.98 15.59
CA LEU A 357 -25.80 -23.45 15.35
C LEU A 357 -26.69 -24.41 14.55
N LEU A 358 -26.13 -25.22 13.64
CA LEU A 358 -26.87 -26.25 12.91
C LEU A 358 -27.24 -27.47 13.75
N THR A 359 -26.52 -27.73 14.84
CA THR A 359 -26.76 -28.87 15.74
C THR A 359 -27.73 -28.57 16.90
N LYS A 360 -28.16 -27.32 17.05
CA LYS A 360 -29.21 -26.90 18.00
C LYS A 360 -30.56 -26.91 17.32
#